data_AF-A0A820QYZ7-F1
#
_entry.id   AF-A0A820QYZ7-F1
#
_cell.length_a   1.000
_cell.length_b   1.000
_cell.length_c   1.000
_cell.angle_alpha   90.00
_cell.angle_beta   90.00
_cell.angle_gamma   90.00
#
_symmetry.space_group_name_H-M   'P 1'
#
loop_
_entity.id
_entity.type
_entity.pdbx_description
1 polymer ?
#
loop_
_entity_poly.entity_id
_entity_poly.type
_entity_poly.pdbx_seq_one_letter_code
_entity_poly.pdbx_strand_id
1 'polypeptide(L)'
;TYGGLKQRLSQFFEEEQQRELEQESEQEQEQERQQEEEKKYFRSVRPCEPILHDEIKQLCNSNDSQLNLSELPLVFRPLPYAFINSSFFEICQPNSWQPNLWISTEFQRVIEPIEESLDLFLRPPRWLIVYRNEHIIFVNAFEAN
;
A
#
# COMPACT_ATOMS: atom_id res chain seq x y z
N THR A 1 73.25 19.72 7.56
CA THR A 1 72.09 19.75 8.48
C THR A 1 70.82 19.40 7.71
N TYR A 2 70.57 18.10 7.49
CA TYR A 2 69.44 17.58 6.69
C TYR A 2 68.24 17.07 7.53
N GLY A 3 68.35 17.08 8.86
CA GLY A 3 67.34 16.52 9.77
C GLY A 3 66.04 17.32 9.86
N GLY A 4 66.12 18.66 9.85
CA GLY A 4 64.94 19.52 10.02
C GLY A 4 63.96 19.52 8.84
N LEU A 5 64.44 19.19 7.64
CA LEU A 5 63.62 19.12 6.43
C LEU A 5 62.83 17.80 6.36
N LYS A 6 63.44 16.71 6.82
CA LYS A 6 62.77 15.41 7.01
C LYS A 6 61.62 15.52 8.02
N GLN A 7 61.88 16.17 9.14
CA GLN A 7 60.90 16.29 10.24
C GLN A 7 59.68 17.14 9.85
N ARG A 8 59.87 18.21 9.06
CA ARG A 8 58.76 18.98 8.49
C ARG A 8 57.92 18.21 7.46
N LEU A 9 58.57 17.39 6.62
CA LEU A 9 57.86 16.56 5.65
C LEU A 9 57.02 15.48 6.35
N SER A 10 57.56 14.83 7.40
CA SER A 10 56.82 13.88 8.23
C SER A 10 55.54 14.49 8.80
N GLN A 11 55.67 15.70 9.36
CA GLN A 11 54.56 16.40 10.00
C GLN A 11 53.48 16.81 8.98
N PHE A 12 53.88 17.17 7.76
CA PHE A 12 52.95 17.48 6.67
C PHE A 12 52.17 16.25 6.21
N PHE A 13 52.83 15.09 6.13
CA PHE A 13 52.19 13.82 5.79
C PHE A 13 51.22 13.36 6.89
N GLU A 14 51.57 13.53 8.17
CA GLU A 14 50.65 13.24 9.29
C GLU A 14 49.41 14.14 9.25
N GLU A 15 49.57 15.44 8.99
CA GLU A 15 48.43 16.37 8.85
C GLU A 15 47.55 16.11 7.62
N GLU A 16 48.13 15.60 6.53
CA GLU A 16 47.38 15.20 5.33
C GLU A 16 46.60 13.91 5.58
N GLN A 17 47.25 12.90 6.17
CA GLN A 17 46.63 11.63 6.53
C GLN A 17 45.50 11.81 7.56
N GLN A 18 45.68 12.74 8.51
CA GLN A 18 44.66 13.03 9.51
C GLN A 18 43.44 13.73 8.91
N ARG A 19 43.63 14.58 7.89
CA ARG A 19 42.52 15.18 7.14
C ARG A 19 41.74 14.17 6.31
N GLU A 20 42.43 13.23 5.67
CA GLU A 20 41.77 12.15 4.92
C GLU A 20 40.88 11.30 5.85
N LEU A 21 41.39 10.95 7.03
CA LEU A 21 40.64 10.19 8.05
C LEU A 21 39.40 10.95 8.57
N GLU A 22 39.52 12.25 8.82
CA GLU A 22 38.38 13.08 9.23
C GLU A 22 37.30 13.14 8.13
N GLN A 23 37.72 13.25 6.87
CA GLN A 23 36.81 13.32 5.72
C GLN A 23 36.07 12.00 5.47
N GLU A 24 36.74 10.85 5.63
CA GLU A 24 36.11 9.53 5.57
C GLU A 24 35.09 9.35 6.69
N SER A 25 35.42 9.74 7.92
CA SER A 25 34.52 9.63 9.07
C SER A 25 33.26 10.49 8.93
N GLU A 26 33.37 11.69 8.37
CA GLU A 26 32.22 12.55 8.08
C GLU A 26 31.30 11.93 7.02
N GLN A 27 31.87 11.33 5.96
CA GLN A 27 31.10 10.63 4.94
C GLN A 27 30.36 9.41 5.50
N GLU A 28 31.00 8.62 6.35
CA GLU A 28 30.36 7.47 7.00
C GLU A 28 29.17 7.91 7.88
N GLN A 29 29.33 8.96 8.69
CA GLN A 29 28.24 9.51 9.49
C GLN A 29 27.08 10.06 8.64
N GLU A 30 27.39 10.64 7.48
CA GLU A 30 26.38 11.16 6.57
C GLU A 30 25.61 10.03 5.86
N GLN A 31 26.29 8.94 5.49
CA GLN A 31 25.65 7.74 4.96
C GLN A 31 24.77 7.05 6.01
N GLU A 32 25.21 6.95 7.27
CA GLU A 32 24.41 6.37 8.35
C GLU A 32 23.13 7.18 8.61
N ARG A 33 23.23 8.52 8.61
CA ARG A 33 22.06 9.40 8.74
C ARG A 33 21.09 9.23 7.57
N GLN A 34 21.58 9.14 6.34
CA GLN A 34 20.73 8.87 5.18
C GLN A 34 20.04 7.51 5.27
N GLN A 35 20.74 6.46 5.70
CA GLN A 35 20.13 5.15 5.91
C GLN A 35 19.10 5.14 7.04
N GLU A 36 19.31 5.89 8.13
CA GLU A 36 18.32 6.04 9.18
C GLU A 36 17.08 6.81 8.71
N GLU A 37 17.27 7.87 7.92
CA GLU A 37 16.17 8.61 7.29
C GLU A 37 15.38 7.72 6.33
N GLU A 38 16.05 6.98 5.44
CA GLU A 38 15.41 6.00 4.54
C GLU A 38 14.63 4.94 5.30
N LYS A 39 15.18 4.38 6.39
CA LYS A 39 14.47 3.42 7.25
C LYS A 39 13.24 4.02 7.92
N LYS A 40 13.25 5.32 8.21
CA LYS A 40 12.12 6.03 8.84
C LYS A 40 10.91 6.16 7.90
N TYR A 41 11.14 6.18 6.58
CA TYR A 41 10.07 6.26 5.56
C TYR A 41 9.37 4.92 5.33
N PHE A 42 9.99 3.79 5.64
CA PHE A 42 9.32 2.49 5.62
C PHE A 42 8.51 2.30 6.91
N ARG A 43 7.39 3.03 7.05
CA ARG A 43 6.34 2.64 7.99
C ARG A 43 6.01 1.18 7.68
N SER A 44 6.12 0.31 8.69
CA SER A 44 5.73 -1.10 8.58
C SER A 44 4.22 -1.17 8.29
N VAL A 45 3.85 -1.14 7.00
CA VAL A 45 2.47 -1.31 6.57
C VAL A 45 2.07 -2.75 6.89
N ARG A 46 1.15 -2.91 7.84
CA ARG A 46 0.58 -4.22 8.14
C ARG A 46 -0.46 -4.53 7.06
N PRO A 47 -0.44 -5.74 6.46
CA PRO A 47 -1.52 -6.17 5.59
C PRO A 47 -2.86 -6.07 6.32
N CYS A 48 -3.90 -5.60 5.63
CA CYS A 48 -5.25 -5.68 6.19
C CYS A 48 -5.62 -7.16 6.37
N GLU A 49 -6.01 -7.53 7.58
CA GLU A 49 -6.60 -8.84 7.82
C GLU A 49 -7.98 -8.90 7.14
N PRO A 50 -8.20 -9.87 6.22
CA PRO A 50 -9.46 -10.00 5.51
C PRO A 50 -10.56 -10.46 6.47
N ILE A 51 -11.71 -9.80 6.40
CA ILE A 51 -12.94 -10.28 7.03
C ILE A 51 -13.65 -11.18 6.02
N LEU A 52 -14.07 -12.36 6.44
CA LEU A 52 -14.77 -13.29 5.56
C LEU A 52 -16.25 -13.31 5.95
N HIS A 53 -17.09 -12.82 5.06
CA HIS A 53 -18.54 -12.87 5.21
C HIS A 53 -19.07 -14.21 4.71
N ASP A 54 -19.78 -14.96 5.56
CA ASP A 54 -20.37 -16.25 5.19
C ASP A 54 -21.41 -16.10 4.07
N GLU A 55 -22.04 -14.93 3.97
CA GLU A 55 -23.02 -14.58 2.94
C GLU A 55 -22.40 -14.56 1.54
N ILE A 56 -21.08 -14.38 1.41
CA ILE A 56 -20.38 -14.46 0.12
C ILE A 56 -20.42 -15.89 -0.43
N LYS A 57 -20.48 -16.91 0.44
CA LYS A 57 -20.67 -18.31 0.01
C LYS A 57 -22.01 -18.51 -0.71
N GLN A 58 -23.01 -17.68 -0.43
CA GLN A 58 -24.29 -17.71 -1.15
C GLN A 58 -24.13 -17.31 -2.62
N LEU A 59 -23.12 -16.48 -2.96
CA LEU A 59 -22.77 -16.17 -4.35
C LEU A 59 -22.28 -17.40 -5.12
N CYS A 60 -21.70 -18.39 -4.44
CA CYS A 60 -21.24 -19.64 -5.05
C CYS A 60 -22.36 -20.68 -5.19
N ASN A 61 -23.44 -20.57 -4.40
CA ASN A 61 -24.54 -21.54 -4.42
C ASN A 61 -25.45 -21.35 -5.63
N SER A 62 -25.19 -22.03 -6.75
CA SER A 62 -25.93 -21.85 -8.03
C SER A 62 -27.43 -22.15 -7.97
N ASN A 63 -27.93 -22.77 -6.90
CA ASN A 63 -29.33 -23.14 -6.74
C ASN A 63 -30.24 -21.99 -6.29
N ASP A 64 -29.66 -20.87 -5.85
CA ASP A 64 -30.42 -19.75 -5.30
C ASP A 64 -30.74 -18.70 -6.39
N SER A 65 -31.89 -18.86 -7.03
CA SER A 65 -32.31 -18.09 -8.20
C SER A 65 -32.68 -16.62 -7.90
N GLN A 66 -32.76 -16.21 -6.64
CA GLN A 66 -33.19 -14.86 -6.25
C GLN A 66 -32.33 -14.24 -5.15
N LEU A 67 -31.01 -14.41 -5.24
CA LEU A 67 -30.10 -13.68 -4.36
C LEU A 67 -30.32 -12.16 -4.50
N ASN A 68 -30.87 -11.55 -3.45
CA ASN A 68 -31.15 -10.13 -3.37
C ASN A 68 -30.03 -9.41 -2.60
N LEU A 69 -29.10 -8.78 -3.32
CA LEU A 69 -27.94 -8.10 -2.73
C LEU A 69 -28.36 -6.93 -1.82
N SER A 70 -29.53 -6.33 -2.06
CA SER A 70 -30.04 -5.23 -1.24
C SER A 70 -30.44 -5.66 0.18
N GLU A 71 -30.70 -6.95 0.40
CA GLU A 71 -31.00 -7.52 1.73
C GLU A 71 -29.73 -7.76 2.57
N LEU A 72 -28.55 -7.62 1.95
CA LEU A 72 -27.25 -7.86 2.56
C LEU A 72 -26.37 -6.59 2.59
N PRO A 73 -26.85 -5.45 3.13
CA PRO A 73 -26.15 -4.16 3.07
C PRO A 73 -24.85 -4.12 3.90
N LEU A 74 -24.67 -5.09 4.81
CA LEU A 74 -23.45 -5.26 5.60
C LEU A 74 -22.31 -5.90 4.79
N VAL A 75 -22.65 -6.61 3.71
CA VAL A 75 -21.71 -7.38 2.90
C VAL A 75 -21.57 -6.76 1.51
N PHE A 76 -22.67 -6.31 0.92
CA PHE A 76 -22.69 -5.75 -0.42
C PHE A 76 -23.15 -4.30 -0.41
N ARG A 77 -22.52 -3.50 -1.26
CA ARG A 77 -22.92 -2.12 -1.54
C ARG A 77 -22.95 -1.86 -3.04
N PRO A 78 -23.90 -1.03 -3.53
CA PRO A 78 -23.84 -0.57 -4.90
C PRO A 78 -22.55 0.23 -5.13
N LEU A 79 -21.85 -0.05 -6.22
CA LEU A 79 -20.57 0.59 -6.56
C LEU A 79 -20.65 2.14 -6.57
N PRO A 80 -21.70 2.79 -7.10
CA PRO A 80 -21.78 4.26 -7.11
C PRO A 80 -21.75 4.90 -5.72
N TYR A 81 -22.22 4.19 -4.70
CA TYR A 81 -22.36 4.72 -3.33
C TYR A 81 -21.30 4.19 -2.38
N ALA A 82 -20.54 3.16 -2.79
CA ALA A 82 -19.49 2.56 -1.99
C ALA A 82 -18.52 3.60 -1.42
N PHE A 83 -18.02 4.48 -2.29
CA PHE A 83 -16.92 5.39 -1.99
C PHE A 83 -17.37 6.81 -1.64
N ILE A 84 -18.66 7.03 -1.32
CA ILE A 84 -19.25 8.37 -1.19
C ILE A 84 -18.58 9.27 -0.14
N ASN A 85 -17.98 8.68 0.89
CA ASN A 85 -17.28 9.41 1.95
C ASN A 85 -15.76 9.45 1.77
N SER A 86 -15.25 9.01 0.62
CA SER A 86 -13.82 8.86 0.35
C SER A 86 -13.35 9.88 -0.69
N SER A 87 -12.05 10.20 -0.67
CA SER A 87 -11.40 10.96 -1.75
C SER A 87 -11.43 10.23 -3.10
N PHE A 88 -11.70 8.92 -3.10
CA PHE A 88 -11.84 8.11 -4.31
C PHE A 88 -13.18 8.32 -5.03
N PHE A 89 -14.17 8.97 -4.39
CA PHE A 89 -15.50 9.19 -4.97
C PHE A 89 -15.44 9.88 -6.34
N GLU A 90 -14.69 10.99 -6.44
CA GLU A 90 -14.58 11.76 -7.67
C GLU A 90 -13.90 10.98 -8.80
N ILE A 91 -12.86 10.21 -8.44
CA ILE A 91 -12.12 9.35 -9.37
C ILE A 91 -12.99 8.20 -9.86
N CYS A 92 -13.83 7.66 -8.98
CA CYS A 92 -14.72 6.55 -9.29
C CYS A 92 -15.79 6.95 -10.32
N GLN A 93 -16.11 8.24 -10.52
CA GLN A 93 -17.14 8.68 -11.46
C GLN A 93 -18.49 7.94 -11.23
N PRO A 94 -19.15 8.13 -10.08
CA PRO A 94 -20.30 7.34 -9.64
C PRO A 94 -21.47 7.33 -10.64
N ASN A 95 -21.63 8.39 -11.42
CA ASN A 95 -22.70 8.53 -12.41
C ASN A 95 -22.41 7.81 -13.75
N SER A 96 -21.19 7.31 -13.95
CA SER A 96 -20.79 6.58 -15.16
C SER A 96 -21.03 5.08 -15.07
N TRP A 97 -21.38 4.57 -13.88
CA TRP A 97 -21.58 3.14 -13.66
C TRP A 97 -23.02 2.71 -13.89
N GLN A 98 -23.17 1.47 -14.34
CA GLN A 98 -24.47 0.81 -14.42
C GLN A 98 -25.00 0.47 -13.02
N PRO A 99 -26.33 0.50 -12.80
CA PRO A 99 -26.94 0.29 -11.49
C PRO A 99 -26.82 -1.16 -10.99
N ASN A 100 -26.46 -2.11 -11.87
CA ASN A 100 -26.27 -3.51 -11.53
C ASN A 100 -24.86 -3.85 -11.05
N LEU A 101 -24.01 -2.84 -10.80
CA LEU A 101 -22.66 -3.00 -10.27
C LEU A 101 -22.65 -2.92 -8.75
N TRP A 102 -22.12 -3.96 -8.12
CA TRP A 102 -22.01 -4.11 -6.68
C TRP A 102 -20.58 -4.43 -6.28
N ILE A 103 -20.22 -4.12 -5.05
CA ILE A 103 -18.96 -4.49 -4.45
C ILE A 103 -19.18 -5.12 -3.08
N SER A 104 -18.24 -5.96 -2.62
CA SER A 104 -18.18 -6.34 -1.21
C SER A 104 -17.65 -5.18 -0.34
N THR A 105 -18.05 -5.16 0.92
CA THR A 105 -17.55 -4.19 1.91
C THR A 105 -16.06 -4.35 2.19
N GLU A 106 -15.51 -5.57 2.10
CA GLU A 106 -14.08 -5.79 2.20
C GLU A 106 -13.32 -5.33 0.95
N PHE A 107 -13.92 -5.49 -0.24
CA PHE A 107 -13.36 -4.89 -1.45
C PHE A 107 -13.26 -3.36 -1.32
N GLN A 108 -14.30 -2.71 -0.76
CA GLN A 108 -14.25 -1.30 -0.42
C GLN A 108 -13.09 -0.99 0.54
N ARG A 109 -13.01 -1.72 1.66
CA ARG A 109 -12.02 -1.49 2.73
C ARG A 109 -10.58 -1.65 2.26
N VAL A 110 -10.32 -2.61 1.37
CA VAL A 110 -8.97 -2.82 0.81
C VAL A 110 -8.60 -1.73 -0.21
N ILE A 111 -9.58 -1.13 -0.87
CA ILE A 111 -9.36 -0.06 -1.86
C ILE A 111 -9.31 1.33 -1.22
N GLU A 112 -10.00 1.53 -0.10
CA GLU A 112 -10.08 2.78 0.65
C GLU A 112 -9.07 2.74 1.82
N PRO A 113 -7.79 3.11 1.62
CA PRO A 113 -6.82 3.11 2.70
C PRO A 113 -7.13 4.21 3.72
N ILE A 114 -6.87 3.91 4.98
CA ILE A 114 -7.10 4.78 6.15
C ILE A 114 -6.06 5.93 6.22
N GLU A 115 -4.91 5.78 5.55
CA GLU A 115 -3.84 6.78 5.49
C GLU A 115 -3.34 6.93 4.04
N GLU A 116 -2.64 8.04 3.78
CA GLU A 116 -2.14 8.53 2.48
C GLU A 116 -1.79 7.43 1.48
N SER A 117 -2.17 7.68 0.22
CA SER A 117 -2.03 6.83 -0.96
C SER A 117 -0.99 5.73 -0.80
N LEU A 118 -1.45 4.58 -0.30
CA LEU A 118 -0.62 3.39 -0.29
C LEU A 118 -0.28 3.11 -1.74
N ASP A 119 1.01 3.11 -1.98
CA ASP A 119 1.66 3.00 -3.27
C ASP A 119 1.02 1.89 -4.12
N LEU A 120 1.15 2.03 -5.44
CA LEU A 120 0.58 1.15 -6.49
C LEU A 120 0.84 -0.36 -6.27
N PHE A 121 1.73 -0.72 -5.35
CA PHE A 121 2.17 -2.06 -4.99
C PHE A 121 1.35 -2.78 -3.92
N LEU A 122 0.46 -2.10 -3.19
CA LEU A 122 -0.36 -2.73 -2.13
C LEU A 122 -1.79 -3.06 -2.55
N ARG A 123 -2.17 -2.78 -3.80
CA ARG A 123 -3.46 -3.25 -4.32
C ARG A 123 -3.44 -4.77 -4.38
N PRO A 124 -4.51 -5.47 -3.99
CA PRO A 124 -4.59 -6.91 -4.15
C PRO A 124 -4.38 -7.22 -5.64
N PRO A 125 -3.43 -8.10 -6.02
CA PRO A 125 -3.07 -8.37 -7.41
C PRO A 125 -4.19 -9.06 -8.20
N ARG A 126 -5.30 -9.41 -7.54
CA ARG A 126 -6.43 -10.15 -8.11
C ARG A 126 -7.74 -9.58 -7.57
N TRP A 127 -8.57 -9.11 -8.48
CA TRP A 127 -9.98 -8.83 -8.22
C TRP A 127 -10.78 -9.97 -8.83
N LEU A 128 -11.86 -10.37 -8.17
CA LEU A 128 -12.77 -11.37 -8.71
C LEU A 128 -14.08 -10.71 -9.06
N ILE A 129 -14.55 -11.03 -10.26
CA ILE A 129 -15.81 -10.52 -10.79
C ILE A 129 -16.77 -11.71 -10.81
N VAL A 130 -17.85 -11.60 -10.05
CA VAL A 130 -18.91 -12.60 -10.00
C VAL A 130 -20.11 -12.05 -10.76
N TYR A 131 -20.60 -12.82 -11.72
CA TYR A 131 -21.81 -12.51 -12.48
C TYR A 131 -22.96 -13.35 -11.95
N ARG A 132 -24.00 -12.70 -11.41
CA ARG A 132 -25.14 -13.40 -10.84
C ARG A 132 -26.41 -12.55 -10.89
N ASN A 133 -27.53 -13.13 -11.34
CA ASN A 133 -28.84 -12.47 -11.39
C ASN A 133 -28.78 -11.06 -12.03
N GLU A 134 -28.10 -10.95 -13.18
CA GLU A 134 -27.85 -9.69 -13.89
C GLU A 134 -26.97 -8.66 -13.14
N HIS A 135 -26.50 -9.00 -11.93
CA HIS A 135 -25.54 -8.20 -11.17
C HIS A 135 -24.10 -8.60 -11.48
N ILE A 136 -23.24 -7.59 -11.49
CA ILE A 136 -21.78 -7.72 -11.59
C ILE A 136 -21.23 -7.33 -10.22
N ILE A 137 -20.60 -8.27 -9.53
CA ILE A 137 -20.16 -8.11 -8.15
C ILE A 137 -18.64 -8.20 -8.10
N PHE A 138 -18.00 -7.14 -7.60
CA PHE A 138 -16.58 -7.16 -7.30
C PHE A 138 -16.35 -7.66 -5.88
N VAL A 139 -15.56 -8.72 -5.75
CA VAL A 139 -15.19 -9.31 -4.46
C VAL A 139 -13.67 -9.40 -4.33
N ASN A 140 -13.18 -9.36 -3.09
CA ASN A 140 -11.77 -9.54 -2.81
C ASN A 140 -11.38 -11.00 -3.08
N ALA A 141 -10.16 -11.24 -3.58
CA ALA A 141 -9.67 -12.59 -3.87
C ALA A 141 -9.65 -13.50 -2.63
N PHE A 142 -9.46 -12.93 -1.44
CA PHE A 142 -9.51 -13.68 -0.18
C PHE A 142 -10.92 -14.13 0.20
N GLU A 143 -11.96 -13.41 -0.23
CA GLU A 143 -13.35 -13.74 0.09
C GLU A 143 -13.90 -14.91 -0.74
N ALA A 144 -13.27 -15.22 -1.88
CA ALA A 144 -13.75 -16.23 -2.82
C ALA A 144 -13.01 -17.58 -2.76
N ASN A 145 -12.24 -17.81 -1.69
CA ASN A 145 -11.48 -19.06 -1.46
C ASN A 145 -12.33 -20.14 -0.78
#